data_AF-A0A7X7FNT1-F1
#
_entry.id   AF-A0A7X7FNT1-F1
#
_cell.length_a   1.000
_cell.length_b   1.000
_cell.length_c   1.000
_cell.angle_alpha   90.00
_cell.angle_beta   90.00
_cell.angle_gamma   90.00
#
_symmetry.space_group_name_H-M   'P 1'
#
loop_
_entity.id
_entity.type
_entity.pdbx_description
1 polymer ?
#
loop_
_entity_poly.entity_id
_entity_poly.type
_entity_poly.pdbx_seq_one_letter_code
_entity_poly.pdbx_strand_id
1 'polypeptide(L)'
;MEFRIAETFTDSLARLPAGDQTAAKTTAFDLQMNPANPGMQFHRLDKAKDKNFWSVRVSSGVRLIVHKTDESLLLCYVDHHDPAYRWAERRKIERHPKTGAMQIVEIRETIREIEIPKYVEVEAAAPPKPLLFASVSDDDLLSYGVPPEWLNDVKAANEDTLLDLADHLPAEAAEALLNLATGTVPPLPEPVAVEADPYTHPD
;
A
#
# COMPACT_ATOMS: atom_id res chain seq x y z
N MET A 1 21.51 4.96 9.86
CA MET A 1 20.10 5.12 9.48
C MET A 1 20.04 5.24 7.98
N GLU A 2 19.44 4.26 7.33
CA GLU A 2 19.29 4.15 5.88
C GLU A 2 18.07 4.93 5.42
N PHE A 3 18.26 5.84 4.46
CA PHE A 3 17.20 6.66 3.93
C PHE A 3 16.64 6.04 2.64
N ARG A 4 15.33 5.81 2.59
CA ARG A 4 14.64 5.18 1.46
C ARG A 4 13.42 6.01 1.06
N ILE A 5 13.00 5.89 -0.19
CA ILE A 5 11.81 6.54 -0.73
C ILE A 5 10.95 5.46 -1.38
N ALA A 6 9.68 5.36 -0.97
CA ALA A 6 8.72 4.46 -1.59
C ALA A 6 8.16 5.07 -2.89
N GLU A 7 7.79 4.22 -3.83
CA GLU A 7 7.09 4.65 -5.05
C GLU A 7 5.78 5.39 -4.73
N THR A 8 5.03 4.91 -3.73
CA THR A 8 3.80 5.57 -3.24
C THR A 8 4.02 7.01 -2.78
N PHE A 9 5.23 7.37 -2.33
CA PHE A 9 5.58 8.76 -2.05
C PHE A 9 5.71 9.57 -3.34
N THR A 10 6.40 9.02 -4.34
CA THR A 10 6.56 9.67 -5.66
C THR A 10 5.22 9.92 -6.33
N ASP A 11 4.32 8.94 -6.30
CA ASP A 11 2.98 9.06 -6.91
C ASP A 11 2.11 10.09 -6.20
N SER A 12 2.10 10.04 -4.86
CA SER A 12 1.32 10.97 -4.05
C SER A 12 1.84 12.41 -4.16
N LEU A 13 3.16 12.57 -4.24
CA LEU A 13 3.80 13.84 -4.53
C LEU A 13 3.34 14.42 -5.87
N ALA A 14 3.28 13.60 -6.93
CA ALA A 14 2.88 14.05 -8.26
C ALA A 14 1.44 14.60 -8.32
N ARG A 15 0.56 14.14 -7.40
CA ARG A 15 -0.84 14.60 -7.29
C ARG A 15 -1.02 15.92 -6.55
N LEU A 16 0.00 16.41 -5.84
CA LEU A 16 -0.09 17.64 -5.06
C LEU A 16 0.02 18.91 -5.93
N PRO A 17 -0.51 20.06 -5.46
CA PRO A 17 -0.24 21.36 -6.08
C PRO A 17 1.26 21.67 -6.12
N ALA A 18 1.72 22.40 -7.16
CA ALA A 18 3.15 22.64 -7.38
C ALA A 18 3.90 23.23 -6.16
N GLY A 19 3.28 24.15 -5.42
CA GLY A 19 3.87 24.71 -4.20
C GLY A 19 4.08 23.69 -3.09
N ASP A 20 3.11 22.80 -2.90
CA ASP A 20 3.19 21.70 -1.93
C ASP A 20 4.22 20.65 -2.35
N GLN A 21 4.34 20.39 -3.66
CA GLN A 21 5.39 19.52 -4.19
C GLN A 21 6.79 20.05 -3.87
N THR A 22 7.02 21.35 -4.08
CA THR A 22 8.31 21.98 -3.77
C THR A 22 8.61 21.86 -2.27
N ALA A 23 7.65 22.19 -1.41
CA ALA A 23 7.83 22.08 0.04
C ALA A 23 8.12 20.64 0.50
N ALA A 24 7.40 19.66 -0.06
CA ALA A 24 7.61 18.24 0.25
C ALA A 24 8.98 17.74 -0.21
N LYS A 25 9.43 18.14 -1.40
CA LYS A 25 10.79 17.83 -1.92
C LYS A 25 11.89 18.44 -1.05
N THR A 26 11.74 19.69 -0.64
CA THR A 26 12.69 20.33 0.30
C THR A 26 12.72 19.58 1.63
N THR A 27 11.56 19.24 2.19
CA THR A 27 11.47 18.48 3.44
C THR A 27 12.13 17.10 3.31
N ALA A 28 11.90 16.39 2.20
CA ALA A 28 12.52 15.10 1.92
C ALA A 28 14.06 15.21 1.80
N PHE A 29 14.56 16.24 1.12
CA PHE A 29 15.99 16.51 1.02
C PHE A 29 16.60 16.84 2.39
N ASP A 30 15.95 17.68 3.19
CA ASP A 30 16.40 18.02 4.53
C ASP A 30 16.47 16.76 5.41
N LEU A 31 15.44 15.89 5.35
CA LEU A 31 15.41 14.61 6.04
C LEU A 31 16.55 13.69 5.58
N GLN A 32 16.88 13.67 4.29
CA GLN A 32 18.01 12.89 3.80
C GLN A 32 19.35 13.39 4.34
N MET A 33 19.52 14.72 4.42
CA MET A 33 20.76 15.35 4.89
C MET A 33 20.95 15.22 6.41
N ASN A 34 19.87 15.37 7.19
CA ASN A 34 19.92 15.25 8.64
C ASN A 34 18.60 14.72 9.21
N PRO A 35 18.38 13.41 9.20
CA PRO A 35 17.14 12.81 9.67
C PRO A 35 16.96 12.85 11.19
N ALA A 36 17.99 13.23 11.96
CA ALA A 36 17.93 13.43 13.42
C ALA A 36 17.70 14.91 13.80
N ASN A 37 17.41 15.79 12.84
CA ASN A 37 17.25 17.21 13.09
C ASN A 37 16.05 17.50 14.02
N PRO A 38 16.25 18.14 15.19
CA PRO A 38 15.16 18.46 16.13
C PRO A 38 14.08 19.39 15.55
N GLY A 39 14.37 20.13 14.47
CA GLY A 39 13.41 21.00 13.80
C GLY A 39 12.35 20.25 12.99
N MET A 40 12.58 18.97 12.70
CA MET A 40 11.63 18.12 11.99
C MET A 40 10.60 17.62 13.00
N GLN A 41 9.38 18.16 12.94
CA GLN A 41 8.31 17.86 13.89
C GLN A 41 7.73 16.47 13.64
N PHE A 42 8.49 15.43 14.00
CA PHE A 42 8.02 14.06 13.99
C PHE A 42 6.90 13.88 15.00
N HIS A 43 5.75 13.41 14.52
CA HIS A 43 4.60 13.07 15.33
C HIS A 43 4.24 11.62 15.12
N ARG A 44 4.27 10.82 16.17
CA ARG A 44 3.86 9.42 16.09
C ARG A 44 2.36 9.34 15.83
N LEU A 45 1.94 8.46 14.94
CA LEU A 45 0.53 8.29 14.61
C LEU A 45 -0.10 7.25 15.56
N ASP A 46 -0.74 7.71 16.63
CA ASP A 46 -1.27 6.82 17.66
C ASP A 46 -2.41 5.90 17.17
N LYS A 47 -3.10 6.27 16.09
CA LYS A 47 -4.17 5.47 15.48
C LYS A 47 -3.68 4.50 14.41
N ALA A 48 -2.42 4.63 13.96
CA ALA A 48 -1.86 3.71 12.98
C ALA A 48 -1.71 2.31 13.58
N LYS A 49 -2.11 1.29 12.80
CA LYS A 49 -1.91 -0.11 13.19
C LYS A 49 -0.42 -0.43 13.26
N ASP A 50 0.35 0.11 12.33
CA ASP A 50 1.80 0.08 12.34
C ASP A 50 2.37 1.19 13.23
N LYS A 51 3.04 0.79 14.32
CA LYS A 51 3.60 1.69 15.33
C LYS A 51 4.82 2.47 14.85
N ASN A 52 5.42 2.02 13.74
CA ASN A 52 6.57 2.67 13.14
C ASN A 52 6.15 3.76 12.14
N PHE A 53 4.86 4.02 11.94
CA PHE A 53 4.42 5.18 11.18
C PHE A 53 4.46 6.48 12.00
N TRP A 54 5.10 7.47 11.40
CA TRP A 54 5.22 8.82 11.91
C TRP A 54 4.80 9.81 10.83
N SER A 55 4.34 10.97 11.26
CA SER A 55 4.08 12.10 10.40
C SER A 55 5.15 13.17 10.59
N VAL A 56 5.63 13.72 9.48
CA VAL A 56 6.49 14.90 9.44
C VAL A 56 5.69 16.04 8.83
N ARG A 57 5.71 17.18 9.51
CA ARG A 57 5.06 18.39 9.02
C ARG A 57 5.86 18.99 7.86
N VAL A 58 5.24 19.06 6.67
CA VAL A 58 5.78 19.76 5.49
C VAL A 58 5.36 21.24 5.51
N SER A 59 4.07 21.49 5.75
CA SER A 59 3.48 22.83 5.84
C SER A 59 2.36 22.85 6.89
N SER A 60 1.54 23.90 6.97
CA SER A 60 0.32 23.84 7.80
C SER A 60 -0.63 22.74 7.33
N GLY A 61 -0.85 22.64 6.02
CA GLY A 61 -1.82 21.74 5.39
C GLY A 61 -1.29 20.38 4.97
N VAL A 62 0.02 20.22 4.76
CA VAL A 62 0.61 19.00 4.17
C VAL A 62 1.39 18.19 5.21
N ARG A 63 1.30 16.87 5.10
CA ARG A 63 1.97 15.88 5.94
C ARG A 63 2.68 14.85 5.09
N LEU A 64 3.92 14.56 5.47
CA LEU A 64 4.72 13.47 4.95
C LEU A 64 4.63 12.31 5.94
N ILE A 65 4.15 11.16 5.49
CA ILE A 65 4.11 9.93 6.26
C ILE A 65 5.42 9.19 6.03
N VAL A 66 6.06 8.79 7.11
CA VAL A 66 7.31 8.05 7.11
C VAL A 66 7.20 6.81 7.98
N HIS A 67 7.86 5.74 7.57
CA HIS A 67 8.11 4.59 8.43
C HIS A 67 9.51 4.72 9.00
N LYS A 68 9.61 4.82 10.33
CA LYS A 68 10.85 5.11 11.03
C LYS A 68 11.17 4.00 12.03
N THR A 69 12.33 3.39 11.88
CA THR A 69 12.94 2.47 12.84
C THR A 69 14.26 3.08 13.36
N ASP A 70 15.02 2.32 14.15
CA ASP A 70 16.38 2.72 14.54
C ASP A 70 17.37 2.61 13.37
N GLU A 71 17.09 1.70 12.43
CA GLU A 71 17.98 1.38 11.31
C GLU A 71 17.61 2.13 10.02
N SER A 72 16.34 2.47 9.82
CA SER A 72 15.82 2.99 8.56
C SER A 72 14.81 4.14 8.72
N LEU A 73 14.82 5.04 7.75
CA LEU A 73 13.80 6.06 7.53
C LEU A 73 13.30 5.93 6.09
N LEU A 74 12.06 5.46 5.92
CA LEU A 74 11.41 5.33 4.63
C LEU A 74 10.36 6.42 4.47
N LEU A 75 10.45 7.22 3.40
CA LEU A 75 9.37 8.11 2.99
C LEU A 75 8.27 7.30 2.30
N CYS A 76 7.07 7.30 2.85
CA CYS A 76 6.00 6.40 2.41
C CYS A 76 4.93 7.11 1.58
N TYR A 77 4.48 8.29 2.01
CA TYR A 77 3.32 8.95 1.39
C TYR A 77 3.31 10.44 1.72
N VAL A 78 2.78 11.29 0.84
CA VAL A 78 2.61 12.72 1.13
C VAL A 78 1.24 13.21 0.66
N ASP A 79 0.53 13.91 1.54
CA ASP A 79 -0.78 14.48 1.20
C ASP A 79 -1.16 15.60 2.17
N HIS A 80 -2.33 16.17 1.96
CA HIS A 80 -3.00 17.02 2.94
C HIS A 80 -3.24 16.25 4.24
N HIS A 81 -3.36 16.99 5.33
CA HIS A 81 -3.36 16.50 6.70
C HIS A 81 -4.22 15.25 6.95
N ASP A 82 -5.55 15.39 6.81
CA ASP A 82 -6.47 14.31 7.15
C ASP A 82 -6.36 13.10 6.20
N PRO A 83 -6.24 13.28 4.86
CA PRO A 83 -5.95 12.17 3.96
C PRO A 83 -4.66 11.42 4.30
N ALA A 84 -3.57 12.12 4.60
CA ALA A 84 -2.29 11.50 4.94
C ALA A 84 -2.39 10.63 6.21
N TYR A 85 -3.11 11.12 7.22
CA TYR A 85 -3.34 10.36 8.46
C TYR A 85 -4.21 9.13 8.20
N ARG A 86 -5.32 9.30 7.48
CA ARG A 86 -6.21 8.18 7.11
C ARG A 86 -5.50 7.11 6.29
N TRP A 87 -4.60 7.51 5.39
CA TRP A 87 -3.77 6.61 4.60
C TRP A 87 -2.89 5.74 5.51
N ALA A 88 -2.18 6.37 6.46
CA ALA A 88 -1.29 5.68 7.39
C ALA A 88 -2.04 4.79 8.39
N GLU A 89 -3.23 5.22 8.82
CA GLU A 89 -4.05 4.50 9.80
C GLU A 89 -4.45 3.10 9.32
N ARG A 90 -4.59 2.92 8.02
CA ARG A 90 -5.08 1.70 7.36
C ARG A 90 -3.97 0.89 6.72
N ARG A 91 -2.71 1.20 6.94
CA ARG A 91 -1.60 0.51 6.27
C ARG A 91 -0.58 -0.01 7.29
N LYS A 92 0.24 -0.95 6.85
CA LYS A 92 1.45 -1.42 7.53
C LYS A 92 2.55 -1.67 6.52
N ILE A 93 3.79 -1.68 7.01
CA ILE A 93 4.93 -2.16 6.24
C ILE A 93 5.27 -3.58 6.68
N GLU A 94 5.27 -4.52 5.75
CA GLU A 94 5.53 -5.93 6.04
C GLU A 94 6.34 -6.60 4.94
N ARG A 95 7.18 -7.56 5.33
CA ARG A 95 7.90 -8.43 4.40
C ARG A 95 6.92 -9.47 3.85
N HIS A 96 6.72 -9.48 2.54
CA HIS A 96 5.86 -10.45 1.88
C HIS A 96 6.38 -11.88 2.12
N PRO A 97 5.55 -12.84 2.53
CA PRO A 97 6.02 -14.16 2.98
C PRO A 97 6.65 -15.01 1.87
N LYS A 98 6.28 -14.77 0.60
CA LYS A 98 6.75 -15.58 -0.53
C LYS A 98 7.83 -14.90 -1.36
N THR A 99 7.58 -13.66 -1.78
CA THR A 99 8.53 -12.86 -2.57
C THR A 99 9.63 -12.26 -1.70
N GLY A 100 9.42 -12.12 -0.38
CA GLY A 100 10.39 -11.51 0.52
C GLY A 100 10.55 -9.99 0.38
N ALA A 101 9.83 -9.37 -0.55
CA ALA A 101 9.84 -7.93 -0.77
C ALA A 101 9.17 -7.19 0.39
N MET A 102 9.68 -6.02 0.75
CA MET A 102 9.00 -5.14 1.70
C MET A 102 7.84 -4.42 1.01
N GLN A 103 6.62 -4.58 1.52
CA GLN A 103 5.41 -4.04 0.93
C GLN A 103 4.68 -3.11 1.89
N ILE A 104 4.05 -2.07 1.33
CA ILE A 104 3.04 -1.28 2.05
C ILE A 104 1.69 -1.94 1.79
N VAL A 105 1.14 -2.58 2.82
CA VAL A 105 -0.10 -3.35 2.72
C VAL A 105 -1.25 -2.57 3.35
N GLU A 106 -2.35 -2.41 2.62
CA GLU A 106 -3.59 -1.90 3.19
C GLU A 106 -4.28 -2.98 4.02
N ILE A 107 -4.53 -2.66 5.29
CA ILE A 107 -5.18 -3.52 6.27
C ILE A 107 -6.68 -3.33 6.11
N ARG A 108 -7.40 -4.43 5.85
CA ARG A 108 -8.85 -4.41 5.92
C ARG A 108 -9.27 -4.29 7.38
N GLU A 109 -9.86 -3.15 7.73
CA GLU A 109 -10.66 -3.10 8.95
C GLU A 109 -11.80 -4.10 8.76
N THR A 110 -11.81 -5.19 9.51
CA THR A 110 -12.94 -6.11 9.55
C THR A 110 -14.13 -5.34 10.11
N ILE A 111 -14.87 -4.66 9.24
CA ILE A 111 -16.25 -4.30 9.54
C ILE A 111 -16.94 -5.65 9.59
N ARG A 112 -17.11 -6.21 10.80
CA ARG A 112 -18.17 -7.19 11.02
C ARG A 112 -19.43 -6.47 10.58
N GLU A 113 -19.89 -6.74 9.37
CA GLU A 113 -21.26 -6.47 8.99
C GLU A 113 -22.11 -7.12 10.07
N ILE A 114 -22.66 -6.30 10.96
CA ILE A 114 -23.87 -6.67 11.64
C ILE A 114 -24.87 -6.70 10.49
N GLU A 115 -25.07 -7.89 9.92
CA GLU A 115 -26.12 -8.17 8.96
C GLU A 115 -27.43 -7.76 9.66
N ILE A 116 -27.87 -6.53 9.41
CA ILE A 116 -29.24 -6.15 9.70
C ILE A 116 -30.02 -6.76 8.54
N PRO A 117 -30.82 -7.82 8.75
CA PRO A 117 -31.60 -8.40 7.66
C PRO A 117 -32.64 -7.36 7.23
N LYS A 118 -32.28 -6.51 6.27
CA LYS A 118 -33.26 -5.79 5.46
C LYS A 118 -33.81 -6.82 4.48
N TYR A 119 -35.03 -7.25 4.74
CA TYR A 119 -35.89 -7.84 3.72
C TYR A 119 -36.04 -6.81 2.60
N VAL A 120 -35.21 -6.90 1.57
CA VAL A 120 -35.39 -6.21 0.30
C VAL A 120 -36.08 -7.21 -0.62
N GLU A 121 -37.19 -6.79 -1.22
CA GLU A 121 -37.87 -7.55 -2.27
C GLU A 121 -36.85 -7.91 -3.35
N VAL A 122 -36.69 -9.21 -3.59
CA VAL A 122 -35.71 -9.77 -4.51
C VAL A 122 -36.14 -9.44 -5.93
N GLU A 123 -35.70 -8.29 -6.45
CA GLU A 123 -35.41 -8.20 -7.88
C GLU A 123 -34.40 -9.31 -8.18
N ALA A 124 -34.74 -10.20 -9.12
CA ALA A 124 -33.95 -11.37 -9.45
C ALA A 124 -32.49 -10.98 -9.66
N ALA A 125 -31.62 -11.40 -8.74
CA ALA A 125 -30.19 -11.14 -8.81
C ALA A 125 -29.70 -11.60 -10.19
N ALA A 126 -29.05 -10.70 -10.92
CA ALA A 126 -28.37 -11.05 -12.15
C ALA A 126 -27.44 -12.25 -11.88
N PRO A 127 -27.29 -13.19 -12.83
CA PRO A 127 -26.42 -14.34 -12.63
C PRO A 127 -25.02 -13.86 -12.24
N PRO A 128 -24.37 -14.51 -11.25
CA PRO A 128 -23.05 -14.10 -10.79
C PRO A 128 -22.08 -14.09 -11.96
N LYS A 129 -21.36 -12.97 -12.12
CA LYS A 129 -20.33 -12.82 -13.14
C LYS A 129 -19.21 -13.85 -12.91
N PRO A 130 -18.54 -14.32 -13.97
CA PRO A 130 -17.40 -15.22 -13.84
C PRO A 130 -16.28 -14.56 -13.04
N LEU A 131 -15.72 -15.32 -12.09
CA LEU A 131 -14.59 -14.91 -11.28
C LEU A 131 -13.31 -15.01 -12.11
N LEU A 132 -12.48 -13.97 -12.08
CA LEU A 132 -11.29 -13.87 -12.93
C LEU A 132 -10.18 -14.85 -12.52
N PHE A 133 -10.05 -15.13 -11.22
CA PHE A 133 -8.93 -15.89 -10.66
C PHE A 133 -9.35 -17.22 -10.01
N ALA A 134 -10.55 -17.72 -10.29
CA ALA A 134 -11.05 -18.97 -9.68
C ALA A 134 -10.19 -20.20 -9.99
N SER A 135 -9.46 -20.20 -11.11
CA SER A 135 -8.54 -21.27 -11.51
C SER A 135 -7.10 -21.07 -11.03
N VAL A 136 -6.77 -19.92 -10.44
CA VAL A 136 -5.42 -19.59 -9.96
C VAL A 136 -5.30 -20.01 -8.49
N SER A 137 -4.22 -20.72 -8.14
CA SER A 137 -4.02 -21.17 -6.78
C SER A 137 -3.62 -20.01 -5.85
N ASP A 138 -3.87 -20.13 -4.55
CA ASP A 138 -3.38 -19.12 -3.59
C ASP A 138 -1.86 -19.02 -3.61
N ASP A 139 -1.19 -20.15 -3.86
CA ASP A 139 0.25 -20.21 -3.95
C ASP A 139 0.77 -19.42 -5.17
N ASP A 140 0.08 -19.49 -6.31
CA ASP A 140 0.43 -18.69 -7.48
C ASP A 140 0.17 -17.19 -7.23
N LEU A 141 -0.97 -16.83 -6.64
CA LEU A 141 -1.29 -15.45 -6.28
C LEU A 141 -0.25 -14.85 -5.32
N LEU A 142 0.19 -15.61 -4.32
CA LEU A 142 1.30 -15.22 -3.44
C LEU A 142 2.60 -15.06 -4.23
N SER A 143 2.85 -15.87 -5.26
CA SER A 143 4.06 -15.73 -6.07
C SER A 143 4.07 -14.41 -6.84
N TYR A 144 2.91 -13.87 -7.16
CA TYR A 144 2.74 -12.56 -7.78
C TYR A 144 2.74 -11.39 -6.77
N GLY A 145 3.12 -11.64 -5.51
CA GLY A 145 3.22 -10.59 -4.49
C GLY A 145 1.89 -10.15 -3.89
N VAL A 146 0.78 -10.85 -4.16
CA VAL A 146 -0.52 -10.57 -3.55
C VAL A 146 -0.44 -10.79 -2.03
N PRO A 147 -0.69 -9.77 -1.20
CA PRO A 147 -0.63 -9.94 0.25
C PRO A 147 -1.64 -10.99 0.73
N PRO A 148 -1.29 -11.82 1.74
CA PRO A 148 -2.20 -12.85 2.27
C PRO A 148 -3.58 -12.31 2.69
N GLU A 149 -3.63 -11.07 3.17
CA GLU A 149 -4.83 -10.38 3.62
C GLU A 149 -5.85 -10.12 2.50
N TRP A 150 -5.40 -10.15 1.24
CA TRP A 150 -6.19 -9.83 0.05
C TRP A 150 -6.54 -11.04 -0.82
N LEU A 151 -6.02 -12.24 -0.51
CA LEU A 151 -6.23 -13.44 -1.34
C LEU A 151 -7.71 -13.78 -1.56
N ASN A 152 -8.53 -13.64 -0.52
CA ASN A 152 -9.96 -13.92 -0.60
C ASN A 152 -10.68 -12.94 -1.53
N ASP A 153 -10.34 -11.66 -1.47
CA ASP A 153 -10.92 -10.62 -2.32
C ASP A 153 -10.49 -10.78 -3.77
N VAL A 154 -9.20 -11.10 -3.99
CA VAL A 154 -8.69 -11.44 -5.33
C VAL A 154 -9.45 -12.63 -5.89
N LYS A 155 -9.62 -13.72 -5.14
CA LYS A 155 -10.38 -14.88 -5.63
C LYS A 155 -11.86 -14.58 -5.90
N ALA A 156 -12.43 -13.61 -5.21
CA ALA A 156 -13.81 -13.15 -5.42
C ALA A 156 -13.93 -12.07 -6.52
N ALA A 157 -12.82 -11.61 -7.11
CA ALA A 157 -12.83 -10.54 -8.08
C ALA A 157 -13.43 -10.97 -9.42
N ASN A 158 -14.21 -10.07 -10.01
CA ASN A 158 -14.73 -10.16 -11.36
C ASN A 158 -14.32 -8.93 -12.20
N GLU A 159 -14.76 -8.87 -13.46
CA GLU A 159 -14.43 -7.77 -14.38
C GLU A 159 -14.81 -6.37 -13.87
N ASP A 160 -15.85 -6.25 -13.05
CA ASP A 160 -16.30 -4.96 -12.53
C ASP A 160 -15.51 -4.51 -11.29
N THR A 161 -14.99 -5.47 -10.51
CA THR A 161 -14.37 -5.19 -9.20
C THR A 161 -12.84 -5.16 -9.25
N LEU A 162 -12.23 -5.64 -10.34
CA LEU A 162 -10.77 -5.78 -10.43
C LEU A 162 -10.03 -4.45 -10.30
N LEU A 163 -10.50 -3.40 -10.97
CA LEU A 163 -9.82 -2.11 -10.95
C LEU A 163 -9.86 -1.47 -9.56
N ASP A 164 -11.02 -1.53 -8.90
CA ASP A 164 -11.16 -1.05 -7.53
C ASP A 164 -10.25 -1.84 -6.57
N LEU A 165 -10.14 -3.16 -6.76
CA LEU A 165 -9.26 -4.01 -5.98
C LEU A 165 -7.78 -3.65 -6.19
N ALA A 166 -7.38 -3.38 -7.43
CA ALA A 166 -6.00 -3.05 -7.79
C ALA A 166 -5.49 -1.79 -7.06
N ASP A 167 -6.34 -0.80 -6.82
CA ASP A 167 -6.00 0.43 -6.07
C ASP A 167 -5.58 0.19 -4.61
N HIS A 168 -5.90 -0.99 -4.07
CA HIS A 168 -5.59 -1.37 -2.69
C HIS A 168 -4.38 -2.30 -2.54
N LEU A 169 -3.87 -2.83 -3.66
CA LEU A 169 -2.77 -3.80 -3.66
C LEU A 169 -1.42 -3.10 -3.88
N PRO A 170 -0.31 -3.74 -3.47
CA PRO A 170 1.01 -3.34 -3.96
C PRO A 170 1.04 -3.32 -5.49
N ALA A 171 1.74 -2.33 -6.08
CA ALA A 171 1.73 -2.08 -7.53
C ALA A 171 2.08 -3.32 -8.36
N GLU A 172 3.12 -4.04 -7.96
CA GLU A 172 3.55 -5.31 -8.57
C GLU A 172 2.41 -6.34 -8.62
N ALA A 173 1.70 -6.54 -7.51
CA ALA A 173 0.59 -7.46 -7.42
C ALA A 173 -0.60 -7.00 -8.26
N ALA A 174 -0.91 -5.70 -8.24
CA ALA A 174 -1.97 -5.11 -9.05
C ALA A 174 -1.69 -5.33 -10.55
N GLU A 175 -0.48 -5.04 -11.01
CA GLU A 175 -0.08 -5.23 -12.40
C GLU A 175 -0.12 -6.71 -12.82
N ALA A 176 0.37 -7.61 -11.97
CA ALA A 176 0.30 -9.04 -12.23
C ALA A 176 -1.14 -9.54 -12.40
N LEU A 177 -2.06 -9.08 -11.54
CA LEU A 177 -3.48 -9.44 -11.62
C LEU A 177 -4.15 -8.87 -12.87
N LEU A 178 -3.82 -7.64 -13.27
CA LEU A 178 -4.32 -7.04 -14.52
C LEU A 178 -3.84 -7.81 -15.76
N ASN A 179 -2.57 -8.21 -15.77
CA ASN A 179 -2.01 -9.06 -16.83
C ASN A 179 -2.74 -10.41 -16.88
N LEU A 180 -2.90 -11.09 -15.74
CA LEU A 180 -3.62 -12.37 -15.67
C LEU A 180 -5.07 -12.26 -16.14
N ALA A 181 -5.78 -11.19 -15.75
CA ALA A 181 -7.16 -10.94 -16.14
C ALA A 181 -7.32 -10.72 -17.65
N THR A 182 -6.29 -10.24 -18.34
CA THR A 182 -6.26 -10.08 -19.81
C THR A 182 -5.72 -11.31 -20.54
N GLY A 183 -5.40 -12.39 -19.82
CA GLY A 183 -4.86 -13.63 -20.37
C GLY A 183 -3.35 -13.60 -20.62
N THR A 184 -2.66 -12.55 -20.19
CA THR A 184 -1.20 -12.46 -20.22
C THR A 184 -0.64 -13.07 -18.95
N VAL A 185 0.22 -14.09 -19.05
CA VAL A 185 0.91 -14.65 -17.88
C VAL A 185 2.16 -13.81 -17.61
N PRO A 186 2.19 -13.00 -16.53
CA PRO A 186 3.37 -12.21 -16.22
C PRO A 186 4.50 -13.12 -15.69
N PRO A 187 5.77 -12.73 -15.88
CA PRO A 187 6.88 -13.44 -15.25
C PRO A 187 6.71 -13.41 -13.73
N LEU A 188 7.14 -14.49 -13.07
CA LEU A 188 7.17 -14.50 -11.61
C LEU A 188 8.32 -13.61 -11.12
N PRO A 189 8.09 -12.76 -10.12
CA PRO A 189 9.16 -11.97 -9.52
C PRO A 189 10.21 -12.89 -8.88
N GLU A 190 11.47 -12.46 -8.93
CA GLU A 190 12.56 -13.19 -8.30
C GLU A 190 12.47 -13.03 -6.78
N PRO A 191 12.28 -14.11 -6.00
CA PRO A 191 12.12 -14.00 -4.57
C PRO A 191 13.40 -13.46 -3.93
N VAL A 192 13.26 -12.42 -3.10
CA VAL A 192 14.34 -11.86 -2.29
C VAL A 192 14.71 -12.85 -1.20
N ALA A 193 15.92 -13.42 -1.31
CA ALA A 193 16.47 -14.36 -0.33
C ALA A 193 16.29 -13.83 1.10
N VAL A 194 16.03 -14.73 2.05
CA VAL A 194 15.74 -14.36 3.46
C VAL A 194 16.90 -13.56 4.10
N GLU A 195 18.12 -13.76 3.61
CA GLU A 195 19.33 -13.05 4.06
C GLU A 195 19.66 -11.77 3.25
N ALA A 196 18.90 -11.48 2.18
CA ALA A 196 19.08 -10.29 1.35
C ALA A 196 18.20 -9.13 1.83
N ASP A 197 18.60 -7.89 1.53
CA ASP A 197 17.85 -6.68 1.89
C ASP A 197 16.44 -6.73 1.25
N PRO A 198 15.35 -6.79 2.05
CA PRO A 198 13.99 -6.86 1.54
C PRO A 198 13.55 -5.61 0.76
N TYR A 199 14.34 -4.52 0.81
CA TYR A 199 14.12 -3.31 0.03
C TYR A 199 14.78 -3.33 -1.35
N THR A 200 15.64 -4.32 -1.65
CA THR A 200 16.20 -4.53 -2.99
C THR A 200 15.31 -5.50 -3.77
N HIS A 201 14.22 -5.00 -4.35
CA HIS A 201 13.43 -5.71 -5.36
C HIS A 201 13.63 -5.03 -6.73
N PRO A 202 13.91 -5.79 -7.80
CA PRO A 202 14.02 -5.23 -9.15
C PRO A 202 12.61 -5.03 -9.71
N ASP A 203 12.05 -3.84 -9.48
CA ASP A 203 10.73 -3.38 -9.95
C ASP A 203 9.61 -4.44 -9.76
#